data_AF-A0A7X0U748-F1
#
_entry.id   AF-A0A7X0U748-F1
#
_cell.length_a   1.000
_cell.length_b   1.000
_cell.length_c   1.000
_cell.angle_alpha   90.00
_cell.angle_beta   90.00
_cell.angle_gamma   90.00
#
_symmetry.space_group_name_H-M   'P 1'
#
loop_
_entity.id
_entity.type
_entity.pdbx_description
1 polymer ?
#
loop_
_entity_poly.entity_id
_entity_poly.type
_entity_poly.pdbx_seq_one_letter_code
_entity_poly.pdbx_strand_id
1 'polypeptide(L)'
;MTPNVVQAWDAELGYSHVHLANRPPGGPVEIPSGTTGGEPVWGVWTVNPIGQEGVWFIQHSMLEWRSSAYGIDPDDVETLLDVCFHEWFFPNPNDPLIVHDEVATQILRETRDLPSVWTPGVSDEARRDAHLEKIRLVKERVARVEAAPRQDRQDALLFVGSARVAPSDPLEPIKAHTRLDPIRVAGKKQYLEWRRATADGPVTPTFELKPPATFRGMVPG
;
A
#
# COMPACT_ATOMS: atom_id res chain seq x y z
N MET A 1 -1.06 1.11 -24.90
CA MET A 1 0.20 0.71 -24.24
C MET A 1 -0.12 -0.50 -23.37
N THR A 2 0.72 -1.52 -23.35
CA THR A 2 0.51 -2.69 -22.48
C THR A 2 0.92 -2.33 -21.05
N PRO A 3 0.12 -2.61 -20.01
CA PRO A 3 0.49 -2.30 -18.64
C PRO A 3 1.71 -3.11 -18.20
N ASN A 4 2.52 -2.56 -17.30
CA ASN A 4 3.63 -3.27 -16.69
C ASN A 4 3.09 -4.44 -15.86
N VAL A 5 3.66 -5.64 -16.05
CA VAL A 5 3.29 -6.81 -15.24
C VAL A 5 4.30 -6.96 -14.12
N VAL A 6 3.88 -6.69 -12.89
CA VAL A 6 4.66 -6.99 -11.68
C VAL A 6 4.27 -8.37 -11.21
N GLN A 7 5.25 -9.27 -11.11
CA GLN A 7 5.02 -10.63 -10.67
C GLN A 7 5.13 -10.71 -9.15
N ALA A 8 4.13 -11.26 -8.46
CA ALA A 8 4.19 -11.62 -7.06
C ALA A 8 4.76 -13.03 -6.88
N TRP A 9 5.75 -13.18 -6.00
CA TRP A 9 6.53 -14.42 -5.85
C TRP A 9 6.24 -15.15 -4.55
N ASP A 10 6.26 -14.47 -3.41
CA ASP A 10 5.88 -15.06 -2.13
C ASP A 10 5.32 -13.98 -1.21
N ALA A 11 4.52 -14.41 -0.24
CA ALA A 11 4.02 -13.57 0.83
C ALA A 11 4.45 -14.15 2.18
N GLU A 12 5.12 -13.34 2.99
CA GLU A 12 5.66 -13.76 4.27
C GLU A 12 5.19 -12.83 5.39
N LEU A 13 4.83 -13.42 6.52
CA LEU A 13 4.44 -12.67 7.70
C LEU A 13 5.67 -12.29 8.52
N GLY A 14 5.86 -10.99 8.71
CA GLY A 14 6.80 -10.41 9.66
C GLY A 14 6.08 -9.58 10.73
N TYR A 15 6.86 -8.98 11.62
CA TYR A 15 6.38 -8.03 12.62
C TYR A 15 7.21 -6.76 12.53
N SER A 16 6.55 -5.59 12.55
CA SER A 16 7.28 -4.32 12.60
C SER A 16 7.97 -4.16 13.96
N HIS A 17 9.24 -3.80 13.96
CA HIS A 17 9.93 -3.42 15.19
C HIS A 17 9.60 -1.96 15.50
N VAL A 18 8.79 -1.72 16.54
CA VAL A 18 8.61 -0.36 17.08
C VAL A 18 9.87 -0.03 17.90
N HIS A 19 10.85 0.59 17.23
CA HIS A 19 12.09 1.18 17.78
C HIS A 19 13.20 0.25 18.31
N LEU A 20 14.16 -0.08 17.45
CA LEU A 20 15.55 -0.39 17.86
C LEU A 20 16.55 0.75 17.55
N ALA A 21 16.08 1.88 17.00
CA ALA A 21 16.93 2.83 16.28
C ALA A 21 17.54 3.99 17.10
N ASN A 22 17.30 4.10 18.41
CA ASN A 22 17.95 5.14 19.24
C ASN A 22 18.73 4.50 20.38
N ARG A 23 19.90 3.94 20.07
CA ARG A 23 20.82 3.35 21.05
C ARG A 23 22.12 4.16 21.15
N PRO A 24 22.47 4.72 22.32
CA PRO A 24 23.86 5.03 22.62
C PRO A 24 24.65 3.74 22.92
N PRO A 25 25.91 3.61 22.46
CA PRO A 25 26.73 2.43 22.74
C PRO A 25 26.91 2.24 24.26
N GLY A 26 26.61 1.05 24.78
CA GLY A 26 26.98 0.65 26.16
C GLY A 26 25.95 0.86 27.28
N GLY A 27 24.73 1.32 27.00
CA GLY A 27 23.67 1.42 28.02
C GLY A 27 23.03 0.07 28.39
N PRO A 28 22.53 -0.10 29.64
CA PRO A 28 21.73 -1.27 30.03
C PRO A 28 20.44 -1.37 29.22
N VAL A 29 19.96 -2.60 29.03
CA VAL A 29 18.72 -2.89 28.31
C VAL A 29 17.53 -2.48 29.19
N GLU A 30 17.08 -1.24 29.07
CA GLU A 30 15.74 -0.87 29.49
C GLU A 30 14.82 -1.02 28.27
N ILE A 31 14.15 -2.17 28.17
CA ILE A 31 12.98 -2.30 27.28
C ILE A 31 11.89 -1.47 27.95
N PRO A 32 11.41 -0.36 27.36
CA PRO A 32 10.28 0.35 27.94
C PRO A 32 9.13 -0.66 28.08
N SER A 33 8.64 -0.87 29.30
CA SER A 33 7.50 -1.73 29.56
C SER A 33 6.30 -1.17 28.79
N GLY A 34 6.00 -1.76 27.64
CA GLY A 34 5.02 -1.25 26.67
C GLY A 34 5.44 -1.36 25.19
N THR A 35 6.67 -1.77 24.88
CA THR A 35 7.21 -1.81 23.50
C THR A 35 7.16 -3.18 22.81
N THR A 36 6.42 -4.15 23.34
CA THR A 36 6.29 -5.50 22.75
C THR A 36 5.24 -5.60 21.63
N GLY A 37 4.56 -4.50 21.27
CA GLY A 37 3.51 -4.50 20.24
C GLY A 37 4.07 -4.30 18.83
N GLY A 38 4.67 -5.32 18.24
CA GLY A 38 4.94 -5.32 16.79
C GLY A 38 3.63 -5.51 16.02
N GLU A 39 3.38 -4.67 15.03
CA GLU A 39 2.22 -4.85 14.15
C GLU A 39 2.52 -5.96 13.14
N PRO A 40 1.59 -6.89 12.86
CA PRO A 40 1.74 -7.85 11.78
C PRO A 40 1.92 -7.13 10.43
N VAL A 41 2.97 -7.49 9.69
CA VAL A 41 3.26 -6.94 8.36
C VAL A 41 3.48 -8.09 7.39
N TRP A 42 2.76 -8.07 6.27
CA TRP A 42 3.01 -8.97 5.15
C TRP A 42 4.05 -8.36 4.23
N GLY A 43 5.16 -9.06 4.00
CA GLY A 43 6.10 -8.77 2.93
C GLY A 43 5.73 -9.57 1.69
N VAL A 44 5.45 -8.88 0.57
CA VAL A 44 5.17 -9.50 -0.72
C VAL A 44 6.35 -9.26 -1.64
N TRP A 45 7.05 -10.33 -1.98
CA TRP A 45 8.17 -10.30 -2.92
C TRP A 45 7.65 -10.13 -4.34
N THR A 46 8.22 -9.18 -5.05
CA THR A 46 7.79 -8.79 -6.39
C THR A 46 8.96 -8.69 -7.35
N VAL A 47 8.72 -8.96 -8.63
CA VAL A 47 9.67 -8.77 -9.71
C VAL A 47 8.98 -7.98 -10.83
N ASN A 48 9.59 -6.87 -11.25
CA ASN A 48 9.05 -6.03 -12.33
C ASN A 48 9.45 -6.56 -13.72
N PRO A 49 8.92 -6.00 -14.83
CA PRO A 49 9.23 -6.49 -16.18
C PRO A 49 10.69 -6.42 -16.60
N ILE A 50 11.50 -5.58 -15.95
CA ILE A 50 12.95 -5.45 -16.22
C ILE A 50 13.79 -6.35 -15.31
N GLY A 51 13.14 -7.24 -14.53
CA GLY A 51 13.79 -8.21 -13.65
C GLY A 51 14.27 -7.63 -12.32
N GLN A 52 13.89 -6.40 -11.97
CA GLN A 52 14.24 -5.86 -10.66
C GLN A 52 13.31 -6.41 -9.58
N GLU A 53 13.94 -6.83 -8.48
CA GLU A 53 13.27 -7.32 -7.29
C GLU A 53 12.83 -6.17 -6.38
N GLY A 54 11.70 -6.34 -5.74
CA GLY A 54 11.16 -5.42 -4.75
C GLY A 54 10.33 -6.14 -3.70
N VAL A 55 10.07 -5.47 -2.58
CA VAL A 55 9.17 -5.96 -1.54
C VAL A 55 8.12 -4.92 -1.25
N TRP A 56 6.86 -5.35 -1.29
CA TRP A 56 5.75 -4.55 -0.82
C TRP A 56 5.39 -4.95 0.61
N PHE A 57 5.36 -3.97 1.50
CA PHE A 57 5.00 -4.17 2.91
C PHE A 57 3.56 -3.75 3.14
N ILE A 58 2.70 -4.71 3.47
CA ILE A 58 1.30 -4.49 3.77
C ILE A 58 1.10 -4.66 5.26
N GLN A 59 0.93 -3.53 5.95
CA GLN A 59 0.64 -3.51 7.37
C GLN A 59 -0.82 -3.91 7.61
N HIS A 60 -1.09 -4.64 8.70
CA HIS A 60 -2.46 -5.02 9.06
C HIS A 60 -3.39 -3.80 9.20
N SER A 61 -2.90 -2.73 9.82
CA SER A 61 -3.59 -1.45 9.99
C SER A 61 -3.81 -0.70 8.68
N MET A 62 -2.98 -0.92 7.65
CA MET A 62 -3.20 -0.39 6.30
C MET A 62 -4.48 -0.97 5.73
N LEU A 63 -4.68 -2.29 5.84
CA LEU A 63 -5.90 -2.96 5.38
C LEU A 63 -7.13 -2.46 6.15
N GLU A 64 -7.04 -2.31 7.47
CA GLU A 64 -8.10 -1.70 8.29
C GLU A 64 -8.44 -0.27 7.83
N TRP A 65 -7.42 0.54 7.50
CA TRP A 65 -7.62 1.90 6.98
C TRP A 65 -8.29 1.90 5.61
N ARG A 66 -7.96 0.96 4.71
CA ARG A 66 -8.58 0.86 3.38
C ARG A 66 -10.01 0.35 3.46
N SER A 67 -10.28 -0.63 4.32
CA SER A 67 -11.64 -1.06 4.65
C SER A 67 -12.48 0.13 5.14
N SER A 68 -11.95 0.91 6.08
CA SER A 68 -12.64 2.07 6.65
C SER A 68 -12.81 3.24 5.68
N ALA A 69 -11.79 3.51 4.86
CA ALA A 69 -11.76 4.62 3.90
C ALA A 69 -12.81 4.48 2.81
N TYR A 70 -12.91 3.26 2.27
CA TYR A 70 -13.68 2.96 1.08
C TYR A 70 -14.91 2.11 1.37
N GLY A 71 -15.22 1.80 2.64
CA GLY A 71 -16.35 0.93 3.00
C GLY A 71 -16.25 -0.45 2.34
N ILE A 72 -15.03 -0.98 2.21
CA ILE A 72 -14.77 -2.34 1.76
C ILE A 72 -14.96 -3.27 2.94
N ASP A 73 -15.63 -4.39 2.74
CA ASP A 73 -15.83 -5.40 3.77
C ASP A 73 -14.47 -5.83 4.35
N PRO A 74 -14.27 -5.79 5.68
CA PRO A 74 -13.01 -6.25 6.29
C PRO A 74 -12.62 -7.68 5.95
N ASP A 75 -13.57 -8.54 5.57
CA ASP A 75 -13.33 -9.91 5.11
C ASP A 75 -13.04 -10.01 3.60
N ASP A 76 -13.28 -8.94 2.82
CA ASP A 76 -12.90 -8.85 1.40
C ASP A 76 -11.42 -8.47 1.25
N VAL A 77 -10.56 -9.38 1.70
CA VAL A 77 -9.10 -9.23 1.66
C VAL A 77 -8.59 -9.10 0.22
N GLU A 78 -9.27 -9.69 -0.76
CA GLU A 78 -8.88 -9.61 -2.17
C GLU A 78 -8.99 -8.18 -2.70
N THR A 79 -10.13 -7.52 -2.49
CA THR A 79 -10.29 -6.11 -2.89
C THR A 79 -9.33 -5.22 -2.10
N LEU A 80 -9.11 -5.47 -0.81
CA LEU A 80 -8.16 -4.70 0.00
C LEU A 80 -6.71 -4.82 -0.51
N LEU A 81 -6.30 -6.01 -0.94
CA LEU A 81 -5.00 -6.23 -1.56
C LEU A 81 -4.90 -5.49 -2.90
N ASP A 82 -5.96 -5.53 -3.72
CA ASP A 82 -5.99 -4.80 -4.99
C ASP A 82 -5.79 -3.28 -4.77
N VAL A 83 -6.40 -2.73 -3.72
CA VAL A 83 -6.16 -1.34 -3.28
C VAL A 83 -4.72 -1.12 -2.87
N CYS A 84 -4.19 -1.92 -1.95
CA CYS A 84 -2.83 -1.76 -1.42
C CYS A 84 -1.77 -1.79 -2.53
N PHE A 85 -1.96 -2.60 -3.57
CA PHE A 85 -1.02 -2.74 -4.65
C PHE A 85 -1.12 -1.66 -5.74
N HIS A 86 -2.31 -1.16 -6.02
CA HIS A 86 -2.52 -0.29 -7.17
C HIS A 86 -2.64 1.20 -6.83
N GLU A 87 -3.00 1.54 -5.59
CA GLU A 87 -3.15 2.94 -5.18
C GLU A 87 -1.82 3.73 -5.26
N TRP A 88 -0.68 3.06 -5.08
CA TRP A 88 0.64 3.70 -5.23
C TRP A 88 0.91 4.23 -6.65
N PHE A 89 0.27 3.64 -7.66
CA PHE A 89 0.41 4.06 -9.06
C PHE A 89 -0.55 5.18 -9.46
N PHE A 90 -1.33 5.71 -8.51
CA PHE A 90 -2.25 6.80 -8.82
C PHE A 90 -1.46 8.05 -9.22
N PRO A 91 -1.77 8.65 -10.39
CA PRO A 91 -1.13 9.90 -10.77
C PRO A 91 -1.50 11.00 -9.78
N ASN A 92 -0.50 11.78 -9.36
CA ASN A 92 -0.72 12.92 -8.48
C ASN A 92 -1.06 14.16 -9.33
N PRO A 93 -2.26 14.75 -9.22
CA PRO A 93 -2.64 15.93 -10.01
C PRO A 93 -1.75 17.17 -9.74
N ASN A 94 -1.00 17.17 -8.64
CA ASN A 94 -0.07 18.25 -8.28
C ASN A 94 1.38 17.97 -8.69
N ASP A 95 1.66 16.85 -9.37
CA ASP A 95 2.99 16.57 -9.89
C ASP A 95 3.28 17.47 -11.11
N PRO A 96 4.26 18.39 -11.02
CA PRO A 96 4.55 19.31 -12.12
C PRO A 96 5.09 18.61 -13.38
N LEU A 97 5.59 17.38 -13.25
CA LEU A 97 6.14 16.61 -14.37
C LEU A 97 5.10 15.73 -15.06
N ILE A 98 3.86 15.66 -14.53
CA ILE A 98 2.85 14.74 -15.03
C ILE A 98 2.40 15.01 -16.47
N VAL A 99 2.58 16.25 -16.93
CA VAL A 99 2.28 16.67 -18.31
C VAL A 99 3.13 15.94 -19.37
N HIS A 100 4.24 15.32 -18.94
CA HIS A 100 5.11 14.52 -19.81
C HIS A 100 4.74 13.02 -19.82
N ASP A 101 3.78 12.61 -18.99
CA ASP A 101 3.25 11.25 -18.96
C ASP A 101 1.81 11.25 -19.51
N GLU A 102 1.66 10.77 -20.74
CA GLU A 102 0.37 10.70 -21.43
C GLU A 102 -0.62 9.78 -20.71
N VAL A 103 -0.15 8.66 -20.14
CA VAL A 103 -0.98 7.68 -19.45
C VAL A 103 -1.51 8.29 -18.16
N ALA A 104 -0.64 8.89 -17.36
CA ALA A 104 -1.00 9.57 -16.13
C ALA A 104 -2.00 10.71 -16.40
N THR A 105 -1.73 11.53 -17.42
CA THR A 105 -2.62 12.62 -17.84
C THR A 105 -4.00 12.08 -18.25
N GLN A 106 -4.07 10.96 -18.96
CA GLN A 106 -5.33 10.35 -19.36
C GLN A 106 -6.13 9.85 -18.16
N ILE A 107 -5.48 9.16 -17.21
CA ILE A 107 -6.12 8.71 -15.98
C ILE A 107 -6.66 9.90 -15.17
N LEU A 108 -5.88 10.98 -15.03
CA LEU A 108 -6.33 12.19 -14.34
C LEU A 108 -7.56 12.82 -15.01
N ARG A 109 -7.63 12.83 -16.35
CA ARG A 109 -8.80 13.35 -17.08
C ARG A 109 -10.03 12.50 -16.84
N GLU A 110 -9.91 11.19 -16.89
CA GLU A 110 -11.04 10.27 -16.73
C GLU A 110 -11.54 10.18 -15.29
N THR A 111 -10.67 10.42 -14.32
CA THR A 111 -10.98 10.30 -12.89
C THR A 111 -11.22 11.63 -12.18
N ARG A 112 -11.19 12.75 -12.92
CA ARG A 112 -11.24 14.11 -12.40
C ARG A 112 -12.45 14.36 -11.50
N ASP A 113 -13.62 13.92 -11.93
CA ASP A 113 -14.89 14.20 -11.28
C ASP A 113 -15.31 13.08 -10.30
N LEU A 114 -14.49 12.04 -10.17
CA LEU A 114 -14.74 10.95 -9.24
C LEU A 114 -14.47 11.40 -7.80
N PRO A 115 -15.37 11.09 -6.84
CA PRO A 115 -15.14 11.44 -5.46
C PRO A 115 -13.87 10.77 -4.91
N SER A 116 -13.30 11.43 -3.90
CA SER A 116 -12.18 10.90 -3.12
C SER A 116 -12.67 10.41 -1.76
N VAL A 117 -11.77 9.77 -1.01
CA VAL A 117 -12.01 9.43 0.41
C VAL A 117 -12.37 10.66 1.26
N TRP A 118 -12.00 11.88 0.81
CA TRP A 118 -12.23 13.12 1.55
C TRP A 118 -13.45 13.91 1.07
N THR A 119 -14.12 13.49 -0.01
CA THR A 119 -15.25 14.26 -0.55
C THR A 119 -16.44 14.21 0.44
N PRO A 120 -16.89 15.36 0.98
CA PRO A 120 -17.98 15.41 1.96
C PRO A 120 -19.32 14.97 1.36
N GLY A 121 -20.22 14.42 2.18
CA GLY A 121 -21.59 14.09 1.78
C GLY A 121 -21.77 12.89 0.83
N VAL A 122 -20.68 12.27 0.37
CA VAL A 122 -20.71 11.07 -0.49
C VAL A 122 -20.98 9.82 0.36
N SER A 123 -21.66 8.80 -0.19
CA SER A 123 -21.81 7.49 0.46
C SER A 123 -20.51 6.67 0.40
N ASP A 124 -20.37 5.66 1.25
CA ASP A 124 -19.21 4.77 1.18
C ASP A 124 -19.18 3.96 -0.12
N GLU A 125 -20.35 3.52 -0.61
CA GLU A 125 -20.48 2.84 -1.90
C GLU A 125 -19.95 3.71 -3.05
N ALA A 126 -20.37 4.98 -3.14
CA ALA A 126 -19.89 5.86 -4.20
C ALA A 126 -18.38 6.16 -4.07
N ARG A 127 -17.82 6.20 -2.86
CA ARG A 127 -16.36 6.32 -2.66
C ARG A 127 -15.62 5.05 -3.10
N ARG A 128 -16.17 3.88 -2.75
CA ARG A 128 -15.64 2.58 -3.14
C ARG A 128 -15.58 2.47 -4.65
N ASP A 129 -16.69 2.70 -5.32
CA ASP A 129 -16.81 2.53 -6.77
C ASP A 129 -15.89 3.51 -7.51
N ALA A 130 -15.83 4.76 -7.05
CA ALA A 130 -14.90 5.76 -7.57
C ALA A 130 -13.42 5.35 -7.39
N HIS A 131 -13.08 4.70 -6.28
CA HIS A 131 -11.71 4.25 -6.02
C HIS A 131 -11.37 3.00 -6.84
N LEU A 132 -12.28 2.03 -6.93
CA LEU A 132 -12.11 0.84 -7.75
C LEU A 132 -12.02 1.17 -9.24
N GLU A 133 -12.72 2.20 -9.70
CA GLU A 133 -12.60 2.69 -11.08
C GLU A 133 -11.19 3.27 -11.35
N LYS A 134 -10.61 4.00 -10.39
CA LYS A 134 -9.21 4.47 -10.49
C LYS A 134 -8.24 3.29 -10.56
N ILE A 135 -8.45 2.26 -9.74
CA ILE A 135 -7.64 1.04 -9.76
C ILE A 135 -7.78 0.31 -11.10
N ARG A 136 -8.99 0.17 -11.64
CA ARG A 136 -9.23 -0.44 -12.95
C ARG A 136 -8.41 0.24 -14.04
N LEU A 137 -8.43 1.57 -14.09
CA LEU A 137 -7.66 2.35 -15.06
C LEU A 137 -6.14 2.19 -14.90
N VAL A 138 -5.65 2.13 -13.65
CA VAL A 138 -4.24 1.84 -13.37
C VAL A 138 -3.85 0.44 -13.84
N LYS A 139 -4.68 -0.57 -13.59
CA LYS A 139 -4.44 -1.96 -14.02
C LYS A 139 -4.40 -2.10 -15.53
N GLU A 140 -5.26 -1.36 -16.21
CA GLU A 140 -5.34 -1.38 -17.67
C GLU A 140 -4.17 -0.68 -18.35
N ARG A 141 -3.57 0.35 -17.71
CA ARG A 141 -2.68 1.28 -18.42
C ARG A 141 -1.29 1.42 -17.82
N VAL A 142 -1.12 1.21 -16.51
CA VAL A 142 0.12 1.48 -15.78
C VAL A 142 0.77 0.18 -15.34
N ALA A 143 0.13 -0.53 -14.43
CA ALA A 143 0.70 -1.74 -13.84
C ALA A 143 -0.39 -2.69 -13.32
N ARG A 144 -0.19 -3.99 -13.54
CA ARG A 144 -0.98 -5.07 -12.97
C ARG A 144 -0.08 -6.00 -12.16
N VAL A 145 -0.63 -6.57 -11.10
CA VAL A 145 0.05 -7.57 -10.28
C VAL A 145 -0.47 -8.94 -10.64
N GLU A 146 0.42 -9.82 -11.03
CA GLU A 146 0.08 -11.20 -11.41
C GLU A 146 0.93 -12.18 -10.62
N ALA A 147 0.43 -13.40 -10.41
CA ALA A 147 1.23 -14.44 -9.80
C ALA A 147 2.40 -14.82 -10.72
N ALA A 148 3.62 -14.91 -10.16
CA ALA A 148 4.72 -15.56 -10.86
C ALA A 148 4.37 -17.05 -11.14
N PRO A 149 4.91 -17.65 -12.21
CA PRO A 149 4.68 -19.05 -12.51
C PRO A 149 4.96 -19.92 -11.29
N ARG A 150 4.01 -20.80 -10.95
CA ARG A 150 4.12 -21.63 -9.74
C ARG A 150 5.36 -22.51 -9.75
N GLN A 151 5.74 -23.03 -10.92
CA GLN A 151 6.93 -23.88 -11.05
C GLN A 151 8.20 -23.09 -10.68
N ASP A 152 8.38 -21.89 -11.23
CA ASP A 152 9.53 -21.04 -10.92
C ASP A 152 9.63 -20.73 -9.43
N ARG A 153 8.49 -20.43 -8.79
CA ARG A 153 8.41 -20.22 -7.33
C ARG A 153 8.77 -21.48 -6.55
N GLN A 154 8.32 -22.65 -7.00
CA GLN A 154 8.65 -23.93 -6.38
C GLN A 154 10.14 -24.27 -6.52
N ASP A 155 10.72 -24.01 -7.69
CA ASP A 155 12.14 -24.25 -7.96
C ASP A 155 13.02 -23.32 -7.11
N ALA A 156 12.61 -22.06 -6.90
CA ALA A 156 13.26 -21.14 -5.98
C ALA A 156 13.25 -21.67 -4.53
N LEU A 157 12.12 -22.21 -4.05
CA LEU A 157 12.02 -22.82 -2.73
C LEU A 157 12.95 -24.05 -2.60
N LEU A 158 13.00 -24.90 -3.63
CA LEU A 158 13.89 -26.07 -3.66
C LEU A 158 15.37 -25.65 -3.65
N PHE A 159 15.72 -24.61 -4.42
CA PHE A 159 17.08 -24.09 -4.49
C PHE A 159 17.60 -23.61 -3.12
N VAL A 160 16.76 -22.94 -2.34
CA VAL A 160 17.12 -22.50 -0.97
C VAL A 160 16.99 -23.60 0.09
N GLY A 161 16.67 -24.83 -0.31
CA GLY A 161 16.50 -25.97 0.59
C GLY A 161 15.24 -25.91 1.46
N SER A 162 14.24 -25.10 1.06
CA SER A 162 12.96 -25.01 1.77
C SER A 162 12.08 -26.22 1.45
N ALA A 163 11.51 -26.83 2.49
CA ALA A 163 10.53 -27.90 2.35
C ALA A 163 9.10 -27.40 2.06
N ARG A 164 8.90 -26.08 1.92
CA ARG A 164 7.59 -25.48 1.62
C ARG A 164 7.14 -25.86 0.20
N VAL A 165 5.82 -25.99 0.03
CA VAL A 165 5.18 -26.11 -1.28
C VAL A 165 4.65 -24.74 -1.68
N ALA A 166 5.01 -24.26 -2.86
CA ALA A 166 4.51 -22.99 -3.37
C ALA A 166 2.98 -23.07 -3.56
N PRO A 167 2.19 -22.16 -2.95
CA PRO A 167 0.74 -22.13 -3.13
C PRO A 167 0.38 -21.75 -4.58
N SER A 168 -0.82 -22.13 -5.02
CA SER A 168 -1.29 -21.77 -6.37
C SER A 168 -1.30 -20.25 -6.57
N ASP A 169 -1.83 -19.52 -5.58
CA ASP A 169 -1.75 -18.06 -5.48
C ASP A 169 -0.67 -17.67 -4.45
N PRO A 170 0.38 -16.89 -4.82
CA PRO A 170 1.38 -16.41 -3.87
C PRO A 170 0.82 -15.52 -2.76
N LEU A 171 -0.37 -14.93 -2.94
CA LEU A 171 -1.04 -14.09 -1.94
C LEU A 171 -1.96 -14.88 -1.01
N GLU A 172 -2.15 -16.17 -1.24
CA GLU A 172 -3.00 -17.04 -0.41
C GLU A 172 -2.68 -16.96 1.09
N PRO A 173 -1.41 -16.91 1.54
CA PRO A 173 -1.12 -16.75 2.96
C PRO A 173 -1.76 -15.50 3.57
N ILE A 174 -1.78 -14.38 2.84
CA ILE A 174 -2.39 -13.14 3.31
C ILE A 174 -3.90 -13.29 3.41
N LYS A 175 -4.53 -13.84 2.36
CA LYS A 175 -5.99 -14.07 2.29
C LYS A 175 -6.46 -15.02 3.40
N ALA A 176 -5.72 -16.09 3.64
CA ALA A 176 -6.05 -17.12 4.62
C ALA A 176 -5.88 -16.64 6.07
N HIS A 177 -4.85 -15.85 6.35
CA HIS A 177 -4.44 -15.52 7.72
C HIS A 177 -4.75 -14.09 8.16
N THR A 178 -5.23 -13.23 7.25
CA THR A 178 -5.65 -11.87 7.61
C THR A 178 -7.09 -11.90 8.12
N ARG A 179 -7.28 -11.44 9.36
CA ARG A 179 -8.59 -11.14 9.94
C ARG A 179 -8.51 -9.75 10.54
N LEU A 180 -9.31 -8.83 10.02
CA LEU A 180 -9.36 -7.46 10.51
C LEU A 180 -10.32 -7.36 11.69
N ASP A 181 -9.97 -6.57 12.70
CA ASP A 181 -10.85 -6.37 13.85
C ASP A 181 -11.96 -5.37 13.46
N PRO A 182 -13.24 -5.79 13.45
CA PRO A 182 -14.35 -4.92 13.05
C PRO A 182 -14.50 -3.70 13.96
N ILE A 183 -14.09 -3.77 15.24
CA ILE A 183 -14.13 -2.63 16.17
C ILE A 183 -13.09 -1.59 15.74
N ARG A 184 -11.89 -2.02 15.36
CA ARG A 184 -10.82 -1.13 14.89
C ARG A 184 -11.18 -0.47 13.56
N VAL A 185 -11.79 -1.23 12.64
CA VAL A 185 -12.33 -0.70 11.37
C VAL A 185 -13.44 0.32 11.64
N ALA A 186 -14.41 0.00 12.51
CA ALA A 186 -15.47 0.94 12.87
C ALA A 186 -14.93 2.23 13.51
N GLY A 187 -13.94 2.12 14.41
CA GLY A 187 -13.30 3.29 15.02
C GLY A 187 -12.57 4.18 14.01
N LYS A 188 -11.84 3.58 13.06
CA LYS A 188 -11.20 4.30 11.95
C LYS A 188 -12.22 4.96 11.03
N LYS A 189 -13.34 4.29 10.75
CA LYS A 189 -14.46 4.87 9.98
C LYS A 189 -15.05 6.09 10.69
N GLN A 190 -15.35 6.00 11.99
CA GLN A 190 -15.85 7.15 12.77
C GLN A 190 -14.87 8.33 12.75
N TYR A 191 -13.57 8.04 12.86
CA TYR A 191 -12.53 9.07 12.72
C TYR A 191 -12.59 9.75 11.35
N LEU A 192 -12.70 8.98 10.26
CA LEU A 192 -12.78 9.52 8.90
C LEU A 192 -14.05 10.35 8.69
N GLU A 193 -15.19 9.90 9.20
CA GLU A 193 -16.45 10.64 9.16
C GLU A 193 -16.34 11.97 9.91
N TRP A 194 -15.78 11.95 11.12
CA TRP A 194 -15.49 13.17 11.88
C TRP A 194 -14.57 14.11 11.11
N ARG A 195 -13.48 13.60 10.51
CA ARG A 195 -12.56 14.40 9.68
C ARG A 195 -13.27 15.01 8.47
N ARG A 196 -14.09 14.24 7.75
CA ARG A 196 -14.86 14.73 6.58
C ARG A 196 -15.86 15.81 6.96
N ALA A 197 -16.43 15.75 8.16
CA ALA A 197 -17.41 16.71 8.65
C ALA A 197 -16.80 18.00 9.23
N THR A 198 -15.55 17.95 9.70
CA THR A 198 -14.94 19.04 10.47
C THR A 198 -13.73 19.68 9.80
N ALA A 199 -13.12 19.05 8.81
CA ALA A 199 -12.00 19.65 8.11
C ALA A 199 -12.47 20.72 7.12
N ASP A 200 -11.87 21.91 7.19
CA ASP A 200 -12.08 22.99 6.20
C ASP A 200 -11.62 22.61 4.78
N GLY A 201 -10.90 21.49 4.66
CA GLY A 201 -10.45 20.87 3.42
C GLY A 201 -9.43 19.77 3.70
N PRO A 202 -9.04 18.97 2.68
CA PRO A 202 -7.90 18.06 2.82
C PRO A 202 -6.65 18.87 3.19
N VAL A 203 -5.89 18.40 4.19
CA VAL A 203 -4.60 19.00 4.53
C VAL A 203 -3.65 18.72 3.37
N THR A 204 -3.43 19.71 2.52
CA THR A 204 -2.36 19.65 1.52
C THR A 204 -1.04 19.80 2.28
N PRO A 205 -0.13 18.81 2.24
CA PRO A 205 1.21 19.01 2.77
C PRO A 205 1.79 20.23 2.07
N THR A 206 2.09 21.28 2.84
CA THR A 206 2.86 22.41 2.34
C THR A 206 4.28 21.89 2.15
N PHE A 207 4.59 21.44 0.94
CA PHE A 207 5.97 21.30 0.51
C PHE A 207 6.53 22.71 0.34
N GLU A 208 6.81 23.39 1.46
CA GLU A 208 7.90 24.36 1.41
C GLU A 208 9.09 23.59 0.86
N LEU A 209 9.58 24.03 -0.31
CA LEU A 209 10.72 23.42 -0.98
C LEU A 209 11.78 23.16 0.08
N LYS A 210 12.09 21.88 0.29
CA LYS A 210 13.12 21.46 1.22
C LYS A 210 14.35 22.32 0.94
N PRO A 211 14.92 23.04 1.93
CA PRO A 211 16.10 23.88 1.68
C PRO A 211 17.16 23.04 0.95
N PRO A 212 17.79 23.55 -0.12
CA PRO A 212 18.66 22.77 -1.01
C PRO A 212 19.71 21.92 -0.29
N ALA A 213 20.15 22.38 0.89
CA ALA A 213 21.14 21.76 1.76
C ALA A 213 20.69 20.46 2.47
N THR A 214 19.48 19.96 2.24
CA THR A 214 18.95 18.77 2.98
C THR A 214 18.65 17.56 2.08
N PHE A 215 18.99 17.61 0.80
CA PHE A 215 19.01 16.41 -0.03
C PHE A 215 20.16 15.49 0.44
N ARG A 216 19.87 14.20 0.68
CA ARG A 216 20.93 13.22 0.99
C ARG A 216 21.92 13.22 -0.18
N GLY A 217 23.18 13.53 0.10
CA GLY A 217 24.27 13.55 -0.88
C GLY A 217 24.68 14.95 -1.37
N MET A 218 23.98 16.02 -0.98
CA MET A 218 24.39 17.39 -1.30
C MET A 218 25.08 18.02 -0.08
N VAL A 219 26.38 18.28 -0.19
CA VAL A 219 27.13 19.07 0.81
C VAL A 219 26.88 20.56 0.51
N PRO A 220 26.57 21.40 1.51
CA PRO A 220 26.49 22.84 1.30
C PRO A 220 27.84 23.37 0.79
N GLY A 221 27.82 24.15 -0.29
CA GLY A 221 28.96 24.96 -0.72
C GLY A 221 29.13 26.21 0.14
#